data_AF-A0A814IIB0-F1
#
_entry.id   AF-A0A814IIB0-F1
#
_cell.length_a   1.000
_cell.length_b   1.000
_cell.length_c   1.000
_cell.angle_alpha   90.00
_cell.angle_beta   90.00
_cell.angle_gamma   90.00
#
_symmetry.space_group_name_H-M   'P 1'
#
loop_
_entity.id
_entity.type
_entity.pdbx_description
1 polymer ?
#
loop_
_entity_poly.entity_id
_entity_poly.type
_entity_poly.pdbx_seq_one_letter_code
_entity_poly.pdbx_strand_id
1 'polypeptide(L)'
;MATARKIKILCSTCQKAAGVLTCRGCNNAFCSRDVIKHRQQLNRQMDEVGASHDQLQQLIVEHEAQPKCHPLMERIDKWEQESITKIHQAADDARKQILTIIGTHRAQVTDNLAVLTQELSRARDEDDYVETELKEWMEKLDQLKIDLNAAQTVYFDQNDSKT
;
A
#
# COMPACT_ATOMS: atom_id res chain seq x y z
N MET A 1 -11.09 66.13 61.72
CA MET A 1 -10.78 64.69 61.91
C MET A 1 -11.31 63.92 60.71
N ALA A 2 -10.44 63.39 59.86
CA ALA A 2 -10.83 62.63 58.68
C ALA A 2 -11.26 61.21 59.09
N THR A 3 -12.53 60.87 58.89
CA THR A 3 -13.04 59.52 59.11
C THR A 3 -12.51 58.57 58.03
N ALA A 4 -11.67 57.61 58.42
CA ALA A 4 -11.19 56.56 57.53
C ALA A 4 -12.38 55.73 57.00
N ARG A 5 -12.64 55.81 55.69
CA ARG A 5 -13.67 55.03 55.02
C ARG A 5 -13.21 53.57 54.97
N LYS A 6 -13.76 52.69 55.83
CA LYS A 6 -13.51 51.24 55.76
C LYS A 6 -13.94 50.74 54.38
N ILE A 7 -12.99 50.48 53.49
CA ILE A 7 -13.24 49.83 52.20
C ILE A 7 -13.69 48.40 52.52
N LYS A 8 -14.99 48.16 52.44
CA LYS A 8 -15.56 46.82 52.61
C LYS A 8 -15.36 46.07 51.30
N ILE A 9 -14.48 45.09 51.30
CA ILE A 9 -14.36 44.15 50.18
C ILE A 9 -15.68 43.38 50.11
N LEU A 10 -16.27 43.30 48.92
CA LEU A 10 -17.53 42.59 48.68
C LEU A 10 -17.23 41.20 48.12
N CYS A 11 -18.09 40.25 48.43
CA CYS A 11 -18.01 38.90 47.91
C CYS A 11 -18.40 38.89 46.43
N SER A 12 -17.56 38.30 45.58
CA SER A 12 -17.79 38.21 44.13
C SER A 12 -19.07 37.43 43.75
N THR A 13 -19.60 36.59 44.64
CA THR A 13 -20.81 35.78 44.39
C THR A 13 -22.09 36.43 44.92
N CYS A 14 -22.13 36.85 46.19
CA CYS A 14 -23.36 37.34 46.82
C CYS A 14 -23.39 38.85 47.11
N GLN A 15 -22.33 39.59 46.78
CA GLN A 15 -22.18 41.04 46.97
C GLN A 15 -22.33 41.53 48.43
N LYS A 16 -22.32 40.62 49.41
CA LYS A 16 -22.24 40.95 50.85
C LYS A 16 -20.78 41.17 51.24
N ALA A 17 -20.52 41.74 52.42
CA ALA A 17 -19.16 41.92 52.91
C ALA A 17 -18.40 40.58 52.87
N ALA A 18 -17.34 40.53 52.06
CA ALA A 18 -16.43 39.40 52.05
C ALA A 18 -15.70 39.36 53.38
N GLY A 19 -15.62 38.17 53.97
CA GLY A 19 -14.58 37.91 54.96
C GLY A 19 -13.23 38.02 54.26
N VAL A 20 -12.13 38.07 55.00
CA VAL A 20 -10.75 38.33 54.52
C VAL A 20 -10.21 37.30 53.49
N LEU A 21 -11.06 36.42 52.94
CA LEU A 21 -10.69 35.29 52.10
C LEU A 21 -10.70 35.68 50.62
N THR A 22 -9.51 35.65 50.02
CA THR A 22 -9.28 35.85 48.59
C THR A 22 -8.69 34.60 47.97
N CYS A 23 -9.26 34.15 46.85
CA CYS A 23 -8.66 33.07 46.07
C CYS A 23 -7.62 33.69 45.13
N ARG A 24 -6.34 33.34 45.31
CA ARG A 24 -5.26 33.83 44.43
C ARG A 24 -5.39 33.32 42.99
N GLY A 25 -5.97 32.13 42.80
CA GLY A 25 -6.11 31.51 41.47
C GLY A 25 -7.05 32.27 40.54
N CYS A 26 -8.21 32.72 41.04
CA CYS A 26 -9.17 33.48 40.26
C CYS A 26 -9.26 34.98 40.65
N ASN A 27 -8.38 35.41 41.56
CA ASN A 27 -8.29 36.77 42.12
C ASN A 27 -9.60 37.36 42.66
N ASN A 28 -10.52 36.51 43.14
CA ASN A 28 -11.83 36.90 43.66
C ASN A 28 -11.88 36.83 45.19
N ALA A 29 -12.65 37.74 45.80
CA ALA A 29 -12.92 37.75 47.23
C ALA A 29 -14.25 37.05 47.54
N PHE A 30 -14.28 36.25 48.60
CA PHE A 30 -15.46 35.45 48.95
C PHE A 30 -15.83 35.61 50.43
N CYS A 31 -17.13 35.52 50.72
CA CYS A 31 -17.57 35.30 52.09
C CYS A 31 -17.29 33.84 52.51
N SER A 32 -17.26 33.56 53.82
CA SER A 32 -16.95 32.22 54.35
C SER A 32 -17.86 31.11 53.84
N ARG A 33 -19.07 31.43 53.36
CA ARG A 33 -19.99 30.44 52.77
C ARG A 33 -19.67 30.18 51.29
N ASP A 34 -19.47 31.23 50.51
CA ASP A 34 -19.27 31.11 49.07
C ASP A 34 -17.86 30.61 48.70
N VAL A 35 -16.86 30.81 49.57
CA VAL A 35 -15.53 30.21 49.39
C VAL A 35 -15.58 28.67 49.44
N ILE A 36 -16.46 28.09 50.27
CA ILE A 36 -16.66 26.64 50.36
C ILE A 36 -17.27 26.11 49.07
N LYS A 37 -18.28 26.82 48.53
CA LYS A 37 -18.88 26.48 47.23
C LYS A 37 -17.88 26.59 46.09
N HIS A 38 -17.04 27.63 46.10
CA HIS A 38 -15.97 27.78 45.12
C HIS A 38 -14.99 26.60 45.18
N ARG A 39 -14.58 26.17 46.38
CA ARG A 39 -13.71 25.00 46.55
C ARG A 39 -14.38 23.70 46.13
N GLN A 40 -15.66 23.52 46.44
CA GLN A 40 -16.44 22.36 45.97
C GLN A 40 -16.52 22.32 44.44
N GLN A 41 -16.71 23.48 43.79
CA GLN A 41 -16.72 23.55 42.34
C GLN A 41 -15.36 23.18 41.73
N LEU A 42 -14.25 23.64 42.33
CA LEU A 42 -12.91 23.24 41.89
C LEU A 42 -12.66 21.74 42.05
N ASN A 43 -13.14 21.13 43.14
CA ASN A 43 -13.01 19.69 43.32
C ASN A 43 -13.80 18.92 42.24
N ARG A 44 -15.03 19.34 41.92
CA ARG A 44 -15.80 18.73 40.82
C ARG A 44 -15.08 18.82 39.48
N GLN A 45 -14.50 19.99 39.17
CA GLN A 45 -13.71 20.15 37.96
C GLN A 45 -12.47 19.24 37.96
N MET A 46 -11.84 19.02 39.10
CA MET A 46 -10.73 18.08 39.23
C MET A 46 -11.18 16.63 39.00
N ASP A 47 -12.35 16.25 39.54
CA ASP A 47 -12.94 14.92 39.33
C ASP A 47 -13.28 14.70 37.83
N GLU A 48 -13.80 15.72 37.14
CA GLU A 48 -14.06 15.70 35.69
C GLU A 48 -12.77 15.52 34.88
N VAL A 49 -11.70 16.21 35.26
CA VAL A 49 -10.37 16.05 34.65
C VAL A 49 -9.83 14.63 34.88
N GLY A 50 -9.97 14.10 36.11
CA GLY A 50 -9.58 12.72 36.43
C GLY A 50 -10.33 11.68 35.60
N ALA A 51 -11.66 11.81 35.50
CA ALA A 51 -12.48 10.91 34.68
C ALA A 51 -12.11 10.99 33.19
N SER A 52 -11.84 12.20 32.68
CA SER A 52 -11.40 12.39 31.28
C SER A 52 -10.02 11.78 31.02
N HIS A 53 -9.10 11.90 31.98
CA HIS A 53 -7.79 11.27 31.93
C HIS A 53 -7.91 9.74 31.86
N ASP A 54 -8.70 9.14 32.74
CA ASP A 54 -8.86 7.69 32.82
C ASP A 54 -9.55 7.13 31.56
N GLN A 55 -10.53 7.86 31.02
CA GLN A 55 -11.16 7.52 29.74
C GLN A 55 -10.14 7.55 28.59
N LEU A 56 -9.29 8.58 28.52
CA LEU A 56 -8.26 8.64 27.49
C LEU A 56 -7.25 7.50 27.64
N GLN A 57 -6.85 7.18 28.87
CA GLN A 57 -5.95 6.07 29.14
C GLN A 57 -6.55 4.73 28.69
N GLN A 58 -7.84 4.51 28.96
CA GLN A 58 -8.54 3.32 28.49
C GLN A 58 -8.60 3.25 26.96
N LEU A 59 -8.92 4.35 26.28
CA LEU A 59 -8.94 4.40 24.81
C LEU A 59 -7.57 4.09 24.20
N ILE A 60 -6.48 4.56 24.82
CA ILE A 60 -5.12 4.25 24.37
C ILE A 60 -4.86 2.74 24.47
N VAL A 61 -5.18 2.13 25.62
CA VAL A 61 -5.01 0.69 25.83
C VAL A 61 -5.84 -0.14 24.84
N GLU A 62 -7.09 0.26 24.59
CA GLU A 62 -7.96 -0.39 23.61
C GLU A 62 -7.40 -0.29 22.18
N HIS A 63 -6.84 0.86 21.81
CA HIS A 63 -6.16 1.05 20.52
C HIS A 63 -4.87 0.23 20.40
N GLU A 64 -4.08 0.12 21.46
CA GLU A 64 -2.85 -0.70 21.48
C GLU A 64 -3.14 -2.21 21.46
N ALA A 65 -4.28 -2.65 22.00
CA ALA A 65 -4.64 -4.06 22.06
C ALA A 65 -4.88 -4.68 20.66
N GLN A 66 -5.22 -3.88 19.65
CA GLN A 66 -5.48 -4.38 18.29
C GLN A 66 -4.83 -3.51 17.19
N PRO A 67 -3.49 -3.46 17.10
CA PRO A 67 -2.80 -2.66 16.09
C PRO A 67 -3.10 -3.14 14.66
N LYS A 68 -3.41 -4.44 14.51
CA LYS A 68 -3.75 -5.08 13.24
C LYS A 68 -5.14 -4.72 12.72
N CYS A 69 -6.04 -4.24 13.58
CA CYS A 69 -7.39 -3.81 13.19
C CYS A 69 -7.44 -2.34 12.76
N HIS A 70 -6.29 -1.67 12.64
CA HIS A 70 -6.24 -0.31 12.15
C HIS A 70 -6.67 -0.28 10.66
N PRO A 71 -7.55 0.64 10.22
CA PRO A 71 -8.02 0.69 8.83
C PRO A 71 -6.91 0.83 7.78
N LEU A 72 -5.74 1.36 8.17
CA LEU A 72 -4.57 1.40 7.29
C LEU A 72 -3.97 0.01 7.05
N MET A 73 -4.04 -0.91 8.01
CA MET A 73 -3.60 -2.30 7.83
C MET A 73 -4.46 -2.99 6.77
N GLU A 74 -5.79 -2.86 6.84
CA GLU A 74 -6.69 -3.39 5.80
C GLU A 74 -6.39 -2.81 4.41
N ARG A 75 -6.01 -1.53 4.35
CA ARG A 75 -5.60 -0.90 3.08
C ARG A 75 -4.27 -1.45 2.56
N ILE A 76 -3.32 -1.72 3.46
CA ILE A 76 -2.03 -2.33 3.10
C ILE A 76 -2.26 -3.76 2.59
N ASP A 77 -3.05 -4.57 3.32
CA ASP A 77 -3.36 -5.95 2.94
C ASP A 77 -4.07 -6.00 1.58
N LYS A 78 -5.02 -5.09 1.35
CA LYS A 78 -5.70 -4.98 0.05
C LYS A 78 -4.74 -4.58 -1.07
N TRP A 79 -3.87 -3.60 -0.82
CA TRP A 79 -2.87 -3.16 -1.80
C TRP A 79 -1.88 -4.28 -2.12
N GLU A 80 -1.45 -5.05 -1.12
CA GLU A 80 -0.56 -6.21 -1.29
C GLU A 80 -1.22 -7.26 -2.19
N GLN A 81 -2.46 -7.64 -1.89
CA GLN A 81 -3.19 -8.64 -2.67
C GLN A 81 -3.43 -8.21 -4.12
N GLU A 82 -3.80 -6.94 -4.34
CA GLU A 82 -3.96 -6.37 -5.67
C GLU A 82 -2.63 -6.36 -6.44
N SER A 83 -1.52 -6.05 -5.77
CA SER A 83 -0.18 -6.00 -6.38
C SER A 83 0.30 -7.40 -6.78
N ILE A 84 0.13 -8.40 -5.91
CA ILE A 84 0.43 -9.81 -6.21
C ILE A 84 -0.38 -10.26 -7.43
N THR A 85 -1.67 -9.92 -7.49
CA THR A 85 -2.54 -10.27 -8.62
C THR A 85 -2.02 -9.68 -9.93
N LYS A 86 -1.61 -8.41 -9.94
CA LYS A 86 -1.05 -7.75 -11.13
C LYS A 86 0.26 -8.38 -11.57
N ILE A 87 1.13 -8.75 -10.64
CA ILE A 87 2.40 -9.44 -10.94
C ILE A 87 2.12 -10.79 -11.61
N HIS A 88 1.17 -11.56 -11.08
CA HIS A 88 0.77 -12.83 -11.70
C HIS A 88 0.21 -12.65 -13.11
N GLN A 89 -0.68 -11.67 -13.30
CA GLN A 89 -1.24 -11.36 -14.62
C GLN A 89 -0.15 -11.00 -15.64
N ALA A 90 0.77 -10.09 -15.27
CA ALA A 90 1.89 -9.72 -16.14
C ALA A 90 2.79 -10.91 -16.49
N ALA A 91 3.09 -11.77 -15.51
CA ALA A 91 3.89 -12.96 -15.73
C ALA A 91 3.19 -13.98 -16.64
N ASP A 92 1.88 -14.16 -16.50
CA ASP A 92 1.11 -15.07 -17.35
C ASP A 92 0.98 -14.55 -18.78
N ASP A 93 0.82 -13.25 -18.96
CA ASP A 93 0.77 -12.64 -20.29
C ASP A 93 2.14 -12.71 -20.98
N ALA A 94 3.23 -12.51 -20.24
CA ALA A 94 4.58 -12.77 -20.73
C ALA A 94 4.77 -14.23 -21.19
N ARG A 95 4.33 -15.20 -20.37
CA ARG A 95 4.40 -16.63 -20.74
C ARG A 95 3.60 -16.93 -22.01
N LYS A 96 2.38 -16.40 -22.14
CA LYS A 96 1.55 -16.59 -23.34
C LYS A 96 2.22 -16.02 -24.59
N GLN A 97 2.84 -14.84 -24.49
CA GLN A 97 3.57 -14.23 -25.60
C GLN A 97 4.73 -15.11 -26.05
N ILE A 98 5.55 -15.60 -25.11
CA ILE A 98 6.66 -16.52 -25.42
C ILE A 98 6.15 -17.81 -26.06
N LEU A 99 5.10 -18.43 -25.51
CA LEU A 99 4.50 -19.64 -26.09
C LEU A 99 3.98 -19.41 -27.52
N THR A 100 3.44 -18.23 -27.80
CA THR A 100 2.98 -17.85 -29.13
C THR A 100 4.15 -17.73 -30.10
N ILE A 101 5.23 -17.05 -29.69
CA ILE A 101 6.46 -16.90 -30.49
C ILE A 101 7.07 -18.28 -30.81
N ILE A 102 7.22 -19.14 -29.78
CA ILE A 102 7.73 -20.50 -29.95
C ILE A 102 6.83 -21.31 -30.90
N GLY A 103 5.52 -21.20 -30.74
CA GLY A 103 4.53 -21.87 -31.59
C GLY A 103 4.66 -21.46 -33.06
N THR A 104 4.70 -20.16 -33.33
CA THR A 104 4.87 -19.60 -34.68
C THR A 104 6.19 -20.03 -35.30
N HIS A 105 7.29 -19.94 -34.55
CA HIS A 105 8.61 -20.37 -35.02
C HIS A 105 8.62 -21.86 -35.38
N ARG A 106 8.04 -22.71 -34.52
CA ARG A 106 7.94 -24.15 -34.78
C ARG A 106 7.09 -24.46 -36.01
N ALA A 107 5.99 -23.74 -36.21
CA ALA A 107 5.15 -23.90 -37.39
C ALA A 107 5.95 -23.57 -38.66
N GLN A 108 6.68 -22.45 -38.68
CA GLN A 108 7.50 -22.05 -39.81
C GLN A 108 8.59 -23.09 -40.17
N VAL A 109 9.29 -23.65 -39.18
CA VAL A 109 10.26 -24.72 -39.41
C VAL A 109 9.58 -25.97 -39.98
N THR A 110 8.39 -26.30 -39.48
CA THR A 110 7.61 -27.46 -39.94
C THR A 110 7.17 -27.29 -41.39
N ASP A 111 6.69 -26.11 -41.77
CA ASP A 111 6.27 -25.79 -43.13
C ASP A 111 7.46 -25.85 -44.10
N ASN A 112 8.60 -25.27 -43.72
CA ASN A 112 9.82 -25.33 -44.53
C ASN A 112 10.32 -26.77 -44.71
N LEU A 113 10.23 -27.60 -43.66
CA LEU A 113 10.59 -29.01 -43.73
C LEU A 113 9.65 -29.80 -44.65
N ALA A 114 8.35 -29.48 -44.65
CA ALA A 114 7.38 -30.09 -45.55
C ALA A 114 7.66 -29.76 -47.02
N VAL A 115 8.00 -28.49 -47.31
CA VAL A 115 8.43 -28.07 -48.67
C VAL A 115 9.68 -28.84 -49.10
N LEU A 116 10.70 -28.91 -48.24
CA LEU A 116 11.92 -29.66 -48.54
C LEU A 116 11.66 -31.15 -48.76
N THR A 117 10.74 -31.74 -47.98
CA THR A 117 10.32 -33.14 -48.15
C THR A 117 9.70 -33.37 -49.53
N GLN A 118 8.89 -32.42 -50.02
CA GLN A 118 8.30 -32.49 -51.35
C GLN A 118 9.34 -32.35 -52.46
N GLU A 119 10.28 -31.40 -52.33
CA GLU A 119 11.40 -31.22 -53.27
C GLU A 119 12.23 -32.51 -53.40
N LEU A 120 12.62 -33.09 -52.26
CA LEU A 120 13.41 -34.33 -52.21
C LEU A 120 12.67 -35.53 -52.79
N SER A 121 11.36 -35.64 -52.52
CA SER A 121 10.55 -36.75 -53.05
C SER A 121 10.44 -36.66 -54.56
N ARG A 122 10.17 -35.47 -55.11
CA ARG A 122 10.08 -35.25 -56.55
C ARG A 122 11.40 -35.55 -57.25
N ALA A 123 12.51 -34.98 -56.76
CA ALA A 123 13.84 -35.22 -57.35
C ALA A 123 14.21 -36.70 -57.35
N ARG A 124 13.82 -37.43 -56.30
CA ARG A 124 14.04 -38.88 -56.21
C ARG A 124 13.18 -39.68 -57.19
N ASP A 125 11.91 -39.31 -57.33
CA ASP A 125 10.98 -39.99 -58.23
C ASP A 125 11.32 -39.74 -59.71
N GLU A 126 11.86 -38.56 -60.02
CA GLU A 126 12.29 -38.15 -61.37
C GLU A 126 13.74 -38.57 -61.70
N ASP A 127 14.50 -39.09 -60.71
CA ASP A 127 15.96 -39.31 -60.77
C ASP A 127 16.72 -38.06 -61.27
N ASP A 128 16.21 -36.88 -60.91
CA ASP A 128 16.66 -35.56 -61.35
C ASP A 128 17.28 -34.82 -60.16
N TYR A 129 18.55 -35.10 -59.92
CA TYR A 129 19.35 -34.39 -58.92
C TYR A 129 20.82 -34.31 -59.34
N VAL A 130 21.46 -33.18 -59.04
CA VAL A 130 22.90 -32.97 -59.23
C VAL A 130 23.62 -32.67 -57.91
N GLU A 131 24.95 -32.78 -57.88
CA GLU A 131 25.75 -32.61 -56.67
C GLU A 131 25.54 -31.24 -55.99
N THR A 132 25.26 -30.20 -56.78
CA THR A 132 24.98 -28.86 -56.25
C THR A 132 23.66 -28.83 -55.47
N GLU A 133 22.61 -29.48 -55.97
CA GLU A 133 21.30 -29.53 -55.31
C GLU A 133 21.35 -30.37 -54.04
N LEU A 134 22.08 -31.49 -54.06
CA LEU A 134 22.34 -32.30 -52.87
C LEU A 134 23.02 -31.46 -51.77
N LYS A 135 24.00 -30.63 -52.15
CA LYS A 135 24.68 -29.73 -51.22
C LYS A 135 23.72 -28.65 -50.69
N GLU A 136 22.91 -28.05 -51.54
CA GLU A 136 21.91 -27.04 -51.13
C GLU A 136 20.88 -27.61 -50.16
N TRP A 137 20.37 -28.83 -50.39
CA TRP A 137 19.44 -29.47 -49.47
C TRP A 137 20.10 -29.82 -48.13
N MET A 138 21.37 -30.23 -48.13
CA MET A 138 22.13 -30.41 -46.88
C MET A 138 22.26 -29.10 -46.10
N GLU A 139 22.60 -28.00 -46.78
CA GLU A 139 22.70 -26.67 -46.17
C GLU A 139 21.35 -26.20 -45.62
N LYS A 140 20.24 -26.39 -46.36
CA LYS A 140 18.87 -26.12 -45.90
C LYS A 140 18.52 -26.93 -44.64
N LEU A 141 18.88 -28.21 -44.59
CA LEU A 141 18.64 -29.05 -43.40
C LEU A 141 19.41 -28.55 -42.19
N ASP A 142 20.67 -28.14 -42.36
CA ASP A 142 21.47 -27.60 -41.27
C ASP A 142 20.95 -26.25 -40.80
N GLN A 143 20.47 -25.40 -41.71
CA GLN A 143 19.81 -24.15 -41.34
C GLN A 143 18.53 -24.39 -40.54
N LEU A 144 17.68 -25.33 -40.96
CA LEU A 144 16.45 -25.67 -40.22
C LEU A 144 16.74 -26.20 -38.81
N LYS A 145 17.85 -26.92 -38.61
CA LYS A 145 18.30 -27.34 -37.26
C LYS A 145 18.73 -26.13 -36.42
N ILE A 146 19.41 -25.16 -37.01
CA ILE A 146 19.81 -23.92 -36.31
C ILE A 146 18.56 -23.13 -35.93
N ASP A 147 17.65 -22.91 -36.88
CA ASP A 147 16.42 -22.15 -36.67
C ASP A 147 15.62 -22.79 -35.53
N LEU A 148 15.37 -24.11 -35.57
CA LEU A 148 14.64 -24.83 -34.53
C LEU A 148 15.18 -24.57 -33.12
N ASN A 149 16.50 -24.41 -32.98
CA ASN A 149 17.16 -24.14 -31.70
C ASN A 149 17.21 -22.64 -31.36
N ALA A 150 17.17 -21.75 -32.35
CA ALA A 150 17.22 -20.30 -32.15
C ALA A 150 16.00 -19.76 -31.39
N ALA A 151 14.85 -20.44 -31.46
CA ALA A 151 13.65 -20.15 -30.67
C ALA A 151 13.87 -20.17 -29.14
N GLN A 152 14.98 -20.72 -28.67
CA GLN A 152 15.36 -20.71 -27.25
C GLN A 152 15.92 -19.36 -26.77
N THR A 153 16.22 -18.42 -27.69
CA THR A 153 16.90 -17.15 -27.38
C THR A 153 15.94 -15.95 -27.39
N VAL A 154 14.70 -16.12 -26.92
CA VAL A 154 13.75 -14.99 -26.79
C VAL A 154 14.15 -14.17 -25.55
N TYR A 155 14.66 -12.95 -25.78
CA TYR A 155 15.00 -12.01 -24.71
C TYR A 155 13.74 -11.36 -24.14
N PHE A 156 13.64 -11.36 -22.81
CA PHE A 156 12.60 -10.66 -22.08
C PHE A 156 13.09 -9.24 -21.78
N ASP A 157 12.56 -8.23 -22.49
CA ASP A 157 12.89 -6.84 -22.22
C ASP A 157 11.95 -6.28 -21.14
N GLN A 158 12.45 -6.19 -19.90
CA GLN A 158 11.75 -5.51 -18.80
C GLN A 158 11.88 -4.00 -18.98
N ASN A 159 11.10 -3.42 -19.90
CA ASN A 159 10.89 -1.98 -19.89
C ASN A 159 9.83 -1.63 -18.83
N ASP A 160 10.27 -1.54 -17.57
CA ASP A 160 9.53 -0.86 -16.51
C ASP A 160 9.48 0.63 -16.86
N SER A 161 8.43 0.98 -17.61
CA SER A 161 8.13 2.36 -17.96
C SER A 161 7.76 3.12 -16.69
N LYS A 162 8.71 3.97 -16.28
CA LYS A 162 8.60 5.04 -15.30
C LYS A 162 7.19 5.65 -15.26
N THR A 163 6.60 5.68 -14.08
CA THR A 163 5.66 6.75 -13.68
C THR A 163 6.02 7.23 -12.29
#